data_AF-A0A9D5BHI0-F1
#
_entry.id   AF-A0A9D5BHI0-F1
#
_cell.length_a   1.000
_cell.length_b   1.000
_cell.length_c   1.000
_cell.angle_alpha   90.00
_cell.angle_beta   90.00
_cell.angle_gamma   90.00
#
_symmetry.space_group_name_H-M   'P 1'
#
loop_
_entity.id
_entity.type
_entity.pdbx_description
1 polymer ?
#
loop_
_entity_poly.entity_id
_entity_poly.type
_entity_poly.pdbx_seq_one_letter_code
_entity_poly.pdbx_strand_id
1 'polypeptide(L)'
;MIQNAATCTPFRESMVSETVQRMQWESLEREIPTWINTFKECATVWFPGERKLAASIFAEHPSVADTLYTNLTRVVAFQLLNFAESVAMTKRAAEKLFKFLDMYETLRDTIPNLDKLYPEEIVDETKAEVTSAKNRLGEAAVLIFCELENSIKSDTGKTPVAGGAVHPLTRYIVNYLRLACEYKDTLEEVFKEHSKIERSDSTSRPNYDNQSHNDNQKPNEKENVSPFAAQLTRLMELLDTNLEGKAKLYKEVPLSCIFMMNNGRYIVQKIKGSPEIYEVMGETWCRKRSTELRTYHKNYQIETWSKILSCLSPKGLNDNGKVHKPVLKERFKSFNALFEEIHKTQSTWVVSDEQLQSELRVSISALVIPAYRSFLGRFSQYLDPGRQTEKYIKFQAEDIETYIDELFDGNPHHQAMVRKKA
;
A
#
# COMPACT_ATOMS: atom_id res chain seq x y z
N MET A 1 -39.25 26.42 12.93
CA MET A 1 -38.46 26.26 11.68
C MET A 1 -37.70 24.94 11.63
N ILE A 2 -37.23 24.40 12.76
CA ILE A 2 -36.55 23.09 12.84
C ILE A 2 -37.43 21.91 12.37
N GLN A 3 -38.73 21.92 12.66
CA GLN A 3 -39.64 20.89 12.13
C GLN A 3 -39.69 20.87 10.60
N ASN A 4 -39.56 22.03 9.93
CA ASN A 4 -39.60 22.09 8.46
C ASN A 4 -38.26 21.69 7.81
N ALA A 5 -37.13 21.88 8.50
CA ALA A 5 -35.83 21.39 8.07
C ALA A 5 -35.71 19.86 8.25
N ALA A 6 -36.40 19.31 9.26
CA ALA A 6 -36.51 17.86 9.52
C ALA A 6 -37.63 17.15 8.70
N THR A 7 -38.36 17.86 7.82
CA THR A 7 -39.49 17.30 7.04
C THR A 7 -39.16 16.93 5.59
N CYS A 8 -37.89 16.71 5.24
CA CYS A 8 -37.60 15.86 4.09
C CYS A 8 -38.03 14.43 4.44
N THR A 9 -39.27 14.08 4.10
CA THR A 9 -39.92 12.79 4.35
C THR A 9 -39.06 11.57 3.97
N PRO A 10 -38.23 11.59 2.90
CA PRO A 10 -37.32 10.48 2.58
C PRO A 10 -36.19 10.31 3.61
N PHE A 11 -35.64 11.40 4.14
CA PHE A 11 -34.52 11.38 5.08
C PHE A 11 -34.97 10.91 6.47
N ARG A 12 -36.21 11.20 6.87
CA ARG A 12 -36.75 10.75 8.16
C ARG A 12 -36.95 9.23 8.23
N GLU A 13 -37.33 8.59 7.13
CA GLU A 13 -37.46 7.12 7.06
C GLU A 13 -36.08 6.43 7.00
N SER A 14 -35.06 7.08 6.42
CA SER A 14 -33.69 6.55 6.37
C SER A 14 -32.93 6.67 7.69
N MET A 15 -33.41 7.47 8.66
CA MET A 15 -32.76 7.65 9.97
C MET A 15 -33.11 6.58 11.03
N VAL A 16 -33.97 5.62 10.71
CA VAL A 16 -34.31 4.52 11.64
C VAL A 16 -33.17 3.50 11.66
N SER A 17 -32.67 3.15 12.86
CA SER A 17 -31.47 2.31 13.03
C SER A 17 -31.53 0.98 12.26
N GLU A 18 -32.67 0.28 12.31
CA GLU A 18 -32.86 -0.97 11.56
C GLU A 18 -32.87 -0.78 10.04
N THR A 19 -33.34 0.37 9.55
CA THR A 19 -33.40 0.71 8.12
C THR A 19 -32.01 1.05 7.59
N VAL A 20 -31.21 1.81 8.36
CA VAL A 20 -29.81 2.14 8.01
C VAL A 20 -28.96 0.88 7.86
N GLN A 21 -29.06 -0.04 8.83
CA GLN A 21 -28.24 -1.26 8.84
C GLN A 21 -28.56 -2.21 7.68
N ARG A 22 -29.80 -2.19 7.18
CA ARG A 22 -30.25 -3.02 6.04
C ARG A 22 -30.07 -2.35 4.69
N MET A 23 -29.65 -1.08 4.65
CA MET A 23 -29.49 -0.32 3.42
C MET A 23 -28.29 -0.82 2.61
N GLN A 24 -28.42 -0.83 1.29
CA GLN A 24 -27.29 -1.08 0.38
C GLN A 24 -26.28 0.09 0.47
N TRP A 25 -25.00 -0.21 0.32
CA TRP A 25 -23.93 0.77 0.53
C TRP A 25 -24.07 1.99 -0.39
N GLU A 26 -24.43 1.79 -1.66
CA GLU A 26 -24.55 2.87 -2.64
C GLU A 26 -25.64 3.89 -2.28
N SER A 27 -26.68 3.45 -1.59
CA SER A 27 -27.71 4.34 -1.07
C SER A 27 -27.21 5.04 0.19
N LEU A 28 -26.60 4.30 1.11
CA LEU A 28 -26.08 4.86 2.36
C LEU A 28 -24.98 5.91 2.11
N GLU A 29 -24.09 5.65 1.18
CA GLU A 29 -23.01 6.56 0.78
C GLU A 29 -23.55 7.91 0.27
N ARG A 30 -24.73 7.93 -0.38
CA ARG A 30 -25.39 9.16 -0.82
C ARG A 30 -26.05 9.94 0.32
N GLU A 31 -26.50 9.25 1.37
CA GLU A 31 -27.11 9.87 2.55
C GLU A 31 -26.08 10.50 3.48
N ILE A 32 -24.84 9.96 3.54
CA ILE A 32 -23.79 10.46 4.44
C ILE A 32 -23.46 11.95 4.20
N PRO A 33 -23.21 12.44 2.97
CA PRO A 33 -23.00 13.87 2.72
C PRO A 33 -24.20 14.74 3.15
N THR A 34 -25.42 14.26 2.92
CA THR A 34 -26.64 14.95 3.36
C THR A 34 -26.70 15.04 4.88
N TRP A 35 -26.37 13.94 5.58
CA TRP A 35 -26.27 13.93 7.03
C TRP A 35 -25.18 14.88 7.53
N ILE A 36 -24.00 14.91 6.91
CA ILE A 36 -22.89 15.80 7.28
C ILE A 36 -23.34 17.27 7.20
N ASN A 37 -23.96 17.65 6.07
CA ASN A 37 -24.43 19.02 5.88
C ASN A 37 -25.54 19.37 6.87
N THR A 38 -26.51 18.47 7.06
CA THR A 38 -27.62 18.66 8.00
C THR A 38 -27.11 18.82 9.43
N PHE A 39 -26.16 17.98 9.86
CA PHE A 39 -25.57 18.07 11.19
C PHE A 39 -24.83 19.40 11.41
N LYS A 40 -24.05 19.84 10.41
CA LYS A 40 -23.36 21.14 10.45
C LYS A 40 -24.34 22.31 10.48
N GLU A 41 -25.40 22.29 9.68
CA GLU A 41 -26.44 23.33 9.67
C GLU A 41 -27.24 23.37 10.98
N CYS A 42 -27.57 22.22 11.55
CA CYS A 42 -28.15 22.10 12.89
C CYS A 42 -27.29 22.83 13.92
N ALA A 43 -26.00 22.48 13.99
CA ALA A 43 -25.08 23.02 14.99
C ALA A 43 -24.78 24.51 14.82
N THR A 44 -24.69 25.00 13.58
CA THR A 44 -24.19 26.36 13.29
C THR A 44 -25.28 27.38 13.02
N VAL A 45 -26.44 26.96 12.51
CA VAL A 45 -27.52 27.86 12.07
C VAL A 45 -28.80 27.59 12.85
N TRP A 46 -29.32 26.37 12.82
CA TRP A 46 -30.68 26.11 13.29
C TRP A 46 -30.79 26.11 14.82
N PHE A 47 -29.88 25.45 15.54
CA PHE A 47 -29.90 25.46 17.01
C PHE A 47 -29.68 26.87 17.56
N PRO A 48 -28.66 27.65 17.13
CA PRO A 48 -28.55 29.05 17.56
C PRO A 48 -29.77 29.91 17.20
N GLY A 49 -30.35 29.72 16.02
CA GLY A 49 -31.55 30.44 15.58
C GLY A 49 -32.77 30.14 16.44
N GLU A 50 -33.01 28.87 16.75
CA GLU A 50 -34.11 28.44 17.60
C GLU A 50 -33.92 28.91 19.05
N ARG A 51 -32.68 28.92 19.57
CA ARG A 51 -32.38 29.50 20.88
C ARG A 51 -32.77 30.98 20.94
N LYS A 52 -32.39 31.76 19.93
CA LYS A 52 -32.75 33.19 19.83
C LYS A 52 -34.26 33.38 19.72
N LEU A 53 -34.93 32.54 18.94
CA LEU A 53 -36.38 32.60 18.77
C LEU A 53 -37.10 32.28 20.09
N ALA A 54 -36.72 31.20 20.78
CA ALA A 54 -37.28 30.81 22.07
C ALA A 54 -37.07 31.92 23.12
N ALA A 55 -35.86 32.49 23.19
CA ALA A 55 -35.56 33.60 24.09
C ALA A 55 -36.40 34.86 23.78
N SER A 56 -36.73 35.10 22.50
CA SER A 56 -37.55 36.25 22.09
C SER A 56 -39.03 36.06 22.40
N ILE A 57 -39.56 34.84 22.21
CA ILE A 57 -40.98 34.53 22.45
C ILE A 57 -41.27 34.44 23.96
N PHE A 58 -40.36 33.85 24.73
CA PHE A 58 -40.50 33.61 26.16
C PHE A 58 -39.62 34.54 27.01
N ALA A 59 -39.48 35.81 26.59
CA ALA A 59 -38.59 36.77 27.24
C ALA A 59 -38.88 36.96 28.75
N GLU A 60 -40.15 36.85 29.16
CA GLU A 60 -40.58 36.95 30.57
C GLU A 60 -40.43 35.63 31.35
N HIS A 61 -40.18 34.52 30.65
CA HIS A 61 -40.03 33.18 31.22
C HIS A 61 -38.78 32.45 30.68
N PRO A 62 -37.55 32.89 31.03
CA PRO A 62 -36.32 32.32 30.48
C PRO A 62 -36.15 30.82 30.73
N SER A 63 -36.56 30.33 31.91
CA SER A 63 -36.49 28.90 32.25
C SER A 63 -37.37 28.04 31.35
N VAL A 64 -38.52 28.55 30.92
CA VAL A 64 -39.41 27.87 29.96
C VAL A 64 -38.78 27.89 28.57
N ALA A 65 -38.16 29.01 28.16
CA ALA A 65 -37.44 29.14 26.90
C ALA A 65 -36.32 28.10 26.79
N ASP A 66 -35.47 27.99 27.81
CA ASP A 66 -34.32 27.08 27.85
C ASP A 66 -34.76 25.61 27.89
N THR A 67 -35.82 25.30 28.65
CA THR A 67 -36.37 23.94 28.72
C THR A 67 -36.94 23.50 27.36
N LEU A 68 -37.72 24.35 26.70
CA LEU A 68 -38.31 24.05 25.39
C LEU A 68 -37.24 23.89 24.31
N TYR A 69 -36.28 24.82 24.28
CA TYR A 69 -35.15 24.79 23.35
C TYR A 69 -34.33 23.50 23.54
N THR A 70 -33.98 23.17 24.78
CA THR A 70 -33.16 21.99 25.07
C THR A 70 -33.89 20.70 24.70
N ASN A 71 -35.17 20.56 25.06
CA ASN A 71 -35.95 19.37 24.72
C ASN A 71 -36.05 19.19 23.19
N LEU A 72 -36.31 20.26 22.44
CA LEU A 72 -36.43 20.19 20.98
C LEU A 72 -35.09 19.80 20.33
N THR A 73 -34.01 20.47 20.71
CA THR A 73 -32.69 20.23 20.11
C THR A 73 -32.12 18.86 20.48
N ARG A 74 -32.36 18.37 21.70
CA ARG A 74 -31.96 17.01 22.11
C ARG A 74 -32.63 15.93 21.26
N VAL A 75 -33.92 16.05 20.95
CA VAL A 75 -34.63 15.08 20.10
C VAL A 75 -34.01 15.03 18.70
N VAL A 76 -33.69 16.18 18.11
CA VAL A 76 -33.07 16.25 16.77
C VAL A 76 -31.63 15.74 16.79
N ALA A 77 -30.83 16.15 17.79
CA ALA A 77 -29.47 15.68 17.97
C ALA A 77 -29.42 14.17 18.14
N PHE A 78 -30.27 13.60 19.00
CA PHE A 78 -30.37 12.16 19.24
C PHE A 78 -30.67 11.38 17.95
N GLN A 79 -31.58 11.87 17.11
CA GLN A 79 -31.87 11.23 15.81
C GLN A 79 -30.64 11.24 14.89
N LEU A 80 -29.93 12.36 14.80
CA LEU A 80 -28.73 12.48 13.98
C LEU A 80 -27.58 11.60 14.50
N LEU A 81 -27.39 11.53 15.81
CA LEU A 81 -26.38 10.67 16.43
C LEU A 81 -26.71 9.19 16.24
N ASN A 82 -27.97 8.78 16.38
CA ASN A 82 -28.39 7.40 16.12
C ASN A 82 -28.12 6.96 14.67
N PHE A 83 -28.26 7.88 13.71
CA PHE A 83 -27.88 7.58 12.33
C PHE A 83 -26.38 7.29 12.23
N ALA A 84 -25.53 8.13 12.82
CA ALA A 84 -24.08 7.91 12.85
C ALA A 84 -23.68 6.59 13.53
N GLU A 85 -24.30 6.26 14.65
CA GLU A 85 -24.08 4.99 15.33
C GLU A 85 -24.51 3.79 14.47
N SER A 86 -25.65 3.92 13.78
CA SER A 86 -26.15 2.86 12.91
C SER A 86 -25.25 2.66 11.68
N VAL A 87 -24.68 3.74 11.13
CA VAL A 87 -23.66 3.68 10.07
C VAL A 87 -22.41 2.94 10.56
N ALA A 88 -21.93 3.25 11.76
CA ALA A 88 -20.77 2.59 12.37
C ALA A 88 -20.99 1.08 12.61
N MET A 89 -22.24 0.65 12.81
CA MET A 89 -22.62 -0.76 12.97
C MET A 89 -22.79 -1.53 11.65
N THR A 90 -22.74 -0.85 10.50
CA THR A 90 -22.86 -1.55 9.21
C THR A 90 -21.67 -2.48 8.96
N LYS A 91 -21.86 -3.47 8.07
CA LYS A 91 -20.76 -4.37 7.67
C LYS A 91 -19.56 -3.56 7.22
N ARG A 92 -18.42 -3.80 7.85
CA ARG A 92 -17.16 -3.12 7.59
C ARG A 92 -16.59 -3.57 6.24
N ALA A 93 -16.02 -2.61 5.53
CA ALA A 93 -15.37 -2.80 4.25
C ALA A 93 -14.45 -1.60 3.97
N ALA A 94 -13.39 -1.82 3.20
CA ALA A 94 -12.35 -0.83 2.95
C ALA A 94 -12.91 0.46 2.29
N GLU A 95 -13.82 0.31 1.34
CA GLU A 95 -14.46 1.43 0.63
C GLU A 95 -15.25 2.39 1.54
N LYS A 96 -15.65 1.93 2.74
CA LYS A 96 -16.42 2.72 3.69
C LYS A 96 -15.58 3.65 4.56
N LEU A 97 -14.28 3.40 4.66
CA LEU A 97 -13.39 4.08 5.61
C LEU A 97 -13.52 5.60 5.51
N PHE A 98 -13.39 6.15 4.30
CA PHE A 98 -13.34 7.61 4.10
C PHE A 98 -14.63 8.29 4.52
N LYS A 99 -15.79 7.68 4.26
CA LYS A 99 -17.07 8.21 4.70
C LYS A 99 -17.24 8.15 6.21
N PHE A 100 -16.71 7.12 6.87
CA PHE A 100 -16.72 7.05 8.33
C PHE A 100 -15.82 8.15 8.94
N LEU A 101 -14.67 8.43 8.31
CA LEU A 101 -13.79 9.52 8.71
C LEU A 101 -14.43 10.89 8.49
N ASP A 102 -15.11 11.13 7.35
CA ASP A 102 -15.84 12.38 7.10
C ASP A 102 -16.88 12.66 8.21
N MET A 103 -17.59 11.61 8.65
CA MET A 103 -18.56 11.72 9.76
C MET A 103 -17.86 11.91 11.11
N TYR A 104 -16.76 11.19 11.36
CA TYR A 104 -15.94 11.33 12.56
C TYR A 104 -15.45 12.78 12.73
N GLU A 105 -14.88 13.37 11.68
CA GLU A 105 -14.40 14.75 11.67
C GLU A 105 -15.54 15.74 11.93
N THR A 106 -16.70 15.51 11.31
CA THR A 106 -17.89 16.34 11.52
C THR A 106 -18.34 16.36 12.98
N LEU A 107 -18.34 15.20 13.65
CA LEU A 107 -18.66 15.12 15.08
C LEU A 107 -17.56 15.75 15.93
N ARG A 108 -16.29 15.42 15.67
CA ARG A 108 -15.11 15.97 16.38
C ARG A 108 -15.12 17.50 16.38
N ASP A 109 -15.29 18.10 15.22
CA ASP A 109 -15.19 19.55 15.03
C ASP A 109 -16.38 20.30 15.66
N THR A 110 -17.48 19.59 15.92
CA THR A 110 -18.68 20.15 16.56
C THR A 110 -18.59 20.15 18.08
N ILE A 111 -17.90 19.17 18.69
CA ILE A 111 -17.80 19.00 20.15
C ILE A 111 -17.40 20.30 20.89
N PRO A 112 -16.34 21.03 20.47
CA PRO A 112 -15.92 22.27 21.17
C PRO A 112 -16.95 23.40 21.14
N ASN A 113 -17.91 23.36 20.23
CA ASN A 113 -18.94 24.39 20.09
C ASN A 113 -20.21 24.08 20.88
N LEU A 114 -20.35 22.87 21.45
CA LEU A 114 -21.54 22.46 22.21
C LEU A 114 -21.77 23.32 23.46
N ASP A 115 -20.71 23.85 24.08
CA ASP A 115 -20.80 24.79 25.22
C ASP A 115 -21.57 26.06 24.90
N LYS A 116 -21.58 26.48 23.64
CA LYS A 116 -22.33 27.66 23.19
C LYS A 116 -23.79 27.32 22.88
N LEU A 117 -24.08 26.04 22.66
CA LEU A 117 -25.38 25.57 22.20
C LEU A 117 -26.27 25.12 23.34
N TYR A 118 -25.72 24.56 24.42
CA TYR A 118 -26.51 23.98 25.51
C TYR A 118 -26.21 24.64 26.87
N PRO A 119 -27.18 24.63 27.81
CA PRO A 119 -26.95 25.01 29.20
C PRO A 119 -25.93 24.09 29.89
N GLU A 120 -25.27 24.58 30.94
CA GLU A 120 -24.22 23.86 31.68
C GLU A 120 -24.74 22.54 32.30
N GLU A 121 -26.03 22.47 32.67
CA GLU A 121 -26.58 21.24 33.26
C GLU A 121 -26.67 20.06 32.28
N ILE A 122 -26.69 20.31 30.96
CA ILE A 122 -26.99 19.30 29.92
C ILE A 122 -25.86 19.20 28.87
N VAL A 123 -24.96 20.18 28.81
CA VAL A 123 -23.87 20.21 27.83
C VAL A 123 -22.94 19.00 27.98
N ASP A 124 -22.62 18.58 29.21
CA ASP A 124 -21.71 17.46 29.45
C ASP A 124 -22.31 16.13 29.00
N GLU A 125 -23.60 15.93 29.25
CA GLU A 125 -24.34 14.75 28.76
C GLU A 125 -24.38 14.73 27.24
N THR A 126 -24.68 15.87 26.61
CA THR A 126 -24.71 16.00 25.15
C THR A 126 -23.33 15.79 24.52
N LYS A 127 -22.27 16.32 25.14
CA LYS A 127 -20.87 16.08 24.73
C LYS A 127 -20.53 14.61 24.82
N ALA A 128 -20.96 13.92 25.88
CA ALA A 128 -20.74 12.48 26.04
C ALA A 128 -21.44 11.67 24.94
N GLU A 129 -22.69 12.01 24.59
CA GLU A 129 -23.42 11.38 23.49
C GLU A 129 -22.72 11.58 22.13
N VAL A 130 -22.34 12.82 21.80
CA VAL A 130 -21.63 13.14 20.55
C VAL A 130 -20.28 12.43 20.50
N THR A 131 -19.55 12.41 21.61
CA THR A 131 -18.25 11.72 21.75
C THR A 131 -18.42 10.22 21.60
N SER A 132 -19.48 9.64 22.14
CA SER A 132 -19.78 8.21 22.00
C SER A 132 -20.01 7.82 20.54
N ALA A 133 -20.83 8.57 19.81
CA ALA A 133 -21.05 8.35 18.37
C ALA A 133 -19.75 8.55 17.56
N LYS A 134 -18.95 9.58 17.88
CA LYS A 134 -17.62 9.81 17.30
C LYS A 134 -16.71 8.59 17.50
N ASN A 135 -16.60 8.11 18.74
CA ASN A 135 -15.72 6.98 19.08
C ASN A 135 -16.15 5.69 18.40
N ARG A 136 -17.46 5.44 18.25
CA ARG A 136 -17.98 4.28 17.50
C ARG A 136 -17.57 4.30 16.02
N LEU A 137 -17.61 5.47 15.37
CA LEU A 137 -17.10 5.63 14.01
C LEU A 137 -15.58 5.40 13.94
N GLY A 138 -14.83 5.91 14.93
CA GLY A 138 -13.39 5.69 15.05
C GLY A 138 -13.04 4.21 15.24
N GLU A 139 -13.76 3.50 16.11
CA GLU A 139 -13.61 2.06 16.32
C GLU A 139 -13.91 1.28 15.03
N ALA A 140 -14.99 1.64 14.33
CA ALA A 140 -15.32 1.04 13.04
C ALA A 140 -14.18 1.25 12.01
N ALA A 141 -13.56 2.43 11.98
CA ALA A 141 -12.40 2.71 11.14
C ALA A 141 -11.19 1.82 11.51
N VAL A 142 -10.85 1.69 12.80
CA VAL A 142 -9.77 0.78 13.25
C VAL A 142 -10.05 -0.67 12.84
N LEU A 143 -11.30 -1.13 12.98
CA LEU A 143 -11.68 -2.49 12.61
C LEU A 143 -11.64 -2.73 11.10
N ILE A 144 -11.88 -1.71 10.26
CA ILE A 144 -11.64 -1.79 8.80
C ILE A 144 -10.15 -2.04 8.51
N PHE A 145 -9.22 -1.39 9.22
CA PHE A 145 -7.79 -1.67 9.09
C PHE A 145 -7.45 -3.11 9.52
N CYS A 146 -8.04 -3.61 10.60
CA CYS A 146 -7.88 -5.00 11.03
C CYS A 146 -8.40 -6.01 9.99
N GLU A 147 -9.55 -5.73 9.36
CA GLU A 147 -10.07 -6.56 8.27
C GLU A 147 -9.18 -6.53 7.04
N LEU A 148 -8.61 -5.38 6.71
CA LEU A 148 -7.64 -5.24 5.63
C LEU A 148 -6.38 -6.09 5.90
N GLU A 149 -5.84 -6.07 7.13
CA GLU A 149 -4.73 -6.95 7.51
C GLU A 149 -5.07 -8.42 7.31
N ASN A 150 -6.25 -8.84 7.77
CA ASN A 150 -6.71 -10.22 7.65
C ASN A 150 -6.91 -10.62 6.18
N SER A 151 -7.41 -9.70 5.35
CA SER A 151 -7.53 -9.90 3.91
C SER A 151 -6.15 -10.13 3.26
N ILE A 152 -5.12 -9.37 3.63
CA ILE A 152 -3.76 -9.56 3.10
C ILE A 152 -3.17 -10.90 3.57
N LYS A 153 -3.36 -11.25 4.85
CA LYS A 153 -2.87 -12.51 5.43
C LYS A 153 -3.55 -13.74 4.80
N SER A 154 -4.84 -13.63 4.49
CA SER A 154 -5.64 -14.73 3.92
C SER A 154 -5.50 -14.87 2.40
N ASP A 155 -4.86 -13.91 1.71
CA ASP A 155 -4.63 -13.98 0.27
C ASP A 155 -3.62 -15.10 -0.08
N THR A 156 -4.15 -16.30 -0.29
CA THR A 156 -3.38 -17.52 -0.60
C THR A 156 -3.34 -17.85 -2.09
N GLY A 157 -3.70 -16.89 -2.97
CA GLY A 157 -3.64 -17.06 -4.42
C GLY A 157 -2.39 -17.81 -4.88
N LYS A 158 -2.60 -18.96 -5.55
CA LYS A 158 -1.56 -19.93 -5.91
C LYS A 158 -0.95 -19.69 -7.29
N THR A 159 -1.50 -18.75 -8.04
CA THR A 159 -1.07 -18.42 -9.41
C THR A 159 -0.12 -17.22 -9.36
N PRO A 160 1.17 -17.39 -9.71
CA PRO A 160 2.07 -16.26 -9.84
C PRO A 160 1.63 -15.36 -11.01
N VAL A 161 2.00 -14.08 -10.93
CA VAL A 161 1.71 -13.11 -11.99
C VAL A 161 2.57 -13.43 -13.21
N ALA A 162 1.95 -13.53 -14.38
CA ALA A 162 2.69 -13.81 -15.61
C ALA A 162 3.81 -12.77 -15.84
N GLY A 163 5.01 -13.24 -16.21
CA GLY A 163 6.16 -12.39 -16.49
C GLY A 163 6.74 -11.64 -15.29
N GLY A 164 6.26 -11.88 -14.06
CA GLY A 164 6.78 -11.20 -12.87
C GLY A 164 6.30 -9.76 -12.70
N ALA A 165 5.22 -9.33 -13.36
CA ALA A 165 4.70 -7.97 -13.27
C ALA A 165 4.22 -7.59 -11.84
N VAL A 166 3.90 -6.31 -11.63
CA VAL A 166 3.36 -5.81 -10.35
C VAL A 166 2.07 -6.56 -9.97
N HIS A 167 2.00 -7.05 -8.73
CA HIS A 167 0.85 -7.79 -8.24
C HIS A 167 -0.37 -6.87 -8.05
N PRO A 168 -1.59 -7.29 -8.41
CA PRO A 168 -2.80 -6.48 -8.21
C PRO A 168 -3.02 -6.06 -6.76
N LEU A 169 -2.75 -6.96 -5.79
CA LEU A 169 -2.82 -6.66 -4.36
C LEU A 169 -1.89 -5.49 -3.98
N THR A 170 -0.67 -5.45 -4.50
CA THR A 170 0.26 -4.33 -4.27
C THR A 170 -0.34 -3.01 -4.75
N ARG A 171 -0.94 -3.00 -5.95
CA ARG A 171 -1.59 -1.79 -6.47
C ARG A 171 -2.74 -1.35 -5.59
N TYR A 172 -3.60 -2.30 -5.20
CA TYR A 172 -4.75 -2.05 -4.35
C TYR A 172 -4.34 -1.48 -2.98
N ILE A 173 -3.46 -2.16 -2.26
CA ILE A 173 -3.04 -1.76 -0.91
C ILE A 173 -2.32 -0.42 -0.93
N VAL A 174 -1.37 -0.21 -1.83
CA VAL A 174 -0.62 1.06 -1.87
C VAL A 174 -1.52 2.24 -2.24
N ASN A 175 -2.45 2.05 -3.19
CA ASN A 175 -3.40 3.11 -3.56
C ASN A 175 -4.37 3.41 -2.42
N TYR A 176 -4.86 2.38 -1.72
CA TYR A 176 -5.74 2.52 -0.57
C TYR A 176 -5.04 3.27 0.58
N LEU A 177 -3.81 2.86 0.91
CA LEU A 177 -3.02 3.51 1.95
C LEU A 177 -2.64 4.95 1.61
N ARG A 178 -2.39 5.24 0.33
CA ARG A 178 -2.19 6.62 -0.15
C ARG A 178 -3.41 7.48 0.16
N LEU A 179 -4.62 7.00 -0.19
CA LEU A 179 -5.87 7.71 0.11
C LEU A 179 -6.10 7.84 1.62
N ALA A 180 -5.80 6.82 2.41
CA ALA A 180 -5.91 6.88 3.87
C ALA A 180 -5.00 7.95 4.49
N CYS A 181 -3.81 8.17 3.93
CA CYS A 181 -2.91 9.21 4.41
C CYS A 181 -3.42 10.64 4.17
N GLU A 182 -4.40 10.85 3.28
CA GLU A 182 -5.09 12.15 3.15
C GLU A 182 -5.83 12.51 4.46
N TYR A 183 -6.18 11.50 5.28
CA TYR A 183 -6.79 11.64 6.62
C TYR A 183 -5.80 11.38 7.77
N LYS A 184 -4.49 11.58 7.55
CA LYS A 184 -3.43 11.20 8.53
C LYS A 184 -3.68 11.74 9.95
N ASP A 185 -4.10 12.99 10.09
CA ASP A 185 -4.25 13.64 11.41
C ASP A 185 -5.47 13.06 12.16
N THR A 186 -6.55 12.83 11.43
CA THR A 186 -7.77 12.19 11.94
C THR A 186 -7.50 10.73 12.31
N LEU A 187 -6.78 9.97 11.47
CA LEU A 187 -6.42 8.59 11.77
C LEU A 187 -5.45 8.51 12.97
N GLU A 188 -4.53 9.46 13.10
CA GLU A 188 -3.64 9.54 14.25
C GLU A 188 -4.44 9.75 15.56
N GLU A 189 -5.47 10.60 15.55
CA GLU A 189 -6.40 10.75 16.69
C GLU A 189 -7.17 9.46 16.96
N VAL A 190 -7.78 8.87 15.93
CA VAL A 190 -8.57 7.63 16.02
C VAL A 190 -7.76 6.49 16.65
N PHE A 191 -6.54 6.24 16.16
CA PHE A 191 -5.69 5.18 16.72
C PHE A 191 -5.17 5.51 18.13
N LYS A 192 -4.91 6.79 18.44
CA LYS A 192 -4.57 7.21 19.80
C LYS A 192 -5.73 6.96 20.77
N GLU A 193 -6.96 7.33 20.40
CA GLU A 193 -8.15 7.14 21.22
C GLU A 193 -8.44 5.65 21.44
N HIS A 194 -8.41 4.84 20.38
CA HIS A 194 -8.60 3.39 20.48
C HIS A 194 -7.59 2.73 21.44
N SER A 195 -6.31 3.12 21.36
CA SER A 195 -5.28 2.57 22.25
C SER A 195 -5.49 2.90 23.74
N LYS A 196 -6.19 4.00 24.05
CA LYS A 196 -6.54 4.36 25.43
C LYS A 196 -7.69 3.50 25.95
N ILE A 197 -8.69 3.27 25.10
CA ILE A 197 -9.88 2.46 25.41
C ILE A 197 -9.49 0.98 25.67
N GLU A 198 -8.66 0.39 24.81
CA GLU A 198 -8.17 -0.98 25.02
C GLU A 198 -7.36 -1.14 26.32
N ARG A 199 -6.61 -0.10 26.72
CA ARG A 199 -5.82 -0.12 27.97
C ARG A 199 -6.69 0.04 29.22
N SER A 200 -7.79 0.79 29.15
CA SER A 200 -8.75 0.89 30.27
C SER A 200 -9.54 -0.40 30.49
N ASP A 201 -9.87 -1.14 29.42
CA ASP A 201 -10.58 -2.43 29.52
C ASP A 201 -9.66 -3.60 29.94
N SER A 202 -8.33 -3.42 29.83
CA SER A 202 -7.34 -4.46 30.09
C SER A 202 -6.87 -4.57 31.56
N THR A 203 -7.65 -4.12 32.55
CA THR A 203 -7.36 -4.38 33.98
C THR A 203 -7.46 -5.87 34.38
N SER A 204 -7.47 -6.80 33.42
CA SER A 204 -7.61 -8.23 33.64
C SER A 204 -6.84 -9.07 32.61
N ARG A 205 -5.56 -8.77 32.36
CA ARG A 205 -4.65 -9.76 31.74
C ARG A 205 -3.36 -9.93 32.54
N PRO A 206 -3.01 -11.16 32.97
CA PRO A 206 -1.73 -11.41 33.63
C PRO A 206 -0.62 -11.27 32.60
N ASN A 207 0.36 -10.44 32.95
CA ASN A 207 1.60 -10.22 32.23
C ASN A 207 2.34 -11.57 32.11
N TYR A 208 2.39 -12.15 30.91
CA TYR A 208 3.30 -13.26 30.62
C TYR A 208 4.21 -12.87 29.46
N ASP A 209 5.50 -13.06 29.75
CA ASP A 209 6.69 -12.98 28.91
C ASP A 209 7.25 -11.60 28.57
N ASN A 210 7.88 -11.02 29.59
CA ASN A 210 9.11 -10.27 29.39
C ASN A 210 10.25 -11.05 30.09
N GLN A 211 10.95 -11.92 29.35
CA GLN A 211 12.13 -12.58 29.85
C GLN A 211 13.25 -11.56 30.07
N SER A 212 13.69 -11.52 31.31
CA SER A 212 14.81 -10.77 31.85
C SER A 212 16.14 -11.06 31.12
N HIS A 213 16.83 -10.00 30.71
CA HIS A 213 18.25 -9.84 31.05
C HIS A 213 18.71 -8.36 31.04
N ASN A 214 18.96 -7.88 32.26
CA ASN A 214 19.83 -6.82 32.78
C ASN A 214 20.34 -5.63 31.93
N ASP A 215 19.88 -4.47 32.42
CA ASP A 215 20.64 -3.35 32.98
C ASP A 215 21.29 -2.26 32.10
N ASN A 216 20.92 -1.04 32.51
CA ASN A 216 21.60 0.25 32.35
C ASN A 216 21.52 0.96 31.00
N GLN A 217 20.30 1.35 30.60
CA GLN A 217 20.12 2.55 29.80
C GLN A 217 19.11 3.51 30.45
N LYS A 218 19.52 4.78 30.46
CA LYS A 218 18.79 6.00 30.85
C LYS A 218 17.31 5.96 30.46
N PRO A 219 16.43 6.77 31.09
CA PRO A 219 15.09 7.00 30.58
C PRO A 219 15.20 7.79 29.26
N ASN A 220 15.62 7.12 28.19
CA ASN A 220 15.48 7.62 26.84
C ASN A 220 13.98 7.64 26.57
N GLU A 221 13.47 8.86 26.34
CA GLU A 221 12.38 9.17 25.43
C GLU A 221 11.93 7.91 24.66
N LYS A 222 10.87 7.27 25.15
CA LYS A 222 10.07 6.43 24.26
C LYS A 222 9.57 7.41 23.22
N GLU A 223 10.23 7.47 22.05
CA GLU A 223 9.70 8.14 20.89
C GLU A 223 8.22 7.79 20.85
N ASN A 224 7.35 8.80 20.95
CA ASN A 224 5.91 8.62 20.77
C ASN A 224 5.72 8.24 19.31
N VAL A 225 5.97 6.97 18.98
CA VAL A 225 5.77 6.43 17.63
C VAL A 225 4.28 6.62 17.33
N SER A 226 4.00 7.37 16.26
CA SER A 226 2.64 7.61 15.78
C SER A 226 1.91 6.26 15.65
N PRO A 227 0.78 6.05 16.35
CA PRO A 227 0.02 4.81 16.25
C PRO A 227 -0.45 4.53 14.83
N PHE A 228 -0.80 5.57 14.07
CA PHE A 228 -1.14 5.42 12.66
C PHE A 228 0.06 5.00 11.81
N ALA A 229 1.24 5.59 12.02
CA ALA A 229 2.47 5.19 11.33
C ALA A 229 2.85 3.73 11.63
N ALA A 230 2.66 3.27 12.88
CA ALA A 230 2.88 1.88 13.27
C ALA A 230 1.90 0.94 12.54
N GLN A 231 0.62 1.32 12.45
CA GLN A 231 -0.39 0.56 11.71
C GLN A 231 -0.05 0.48 10.21
N LEU A 232 0.37 1.61 9.62
CA LEU A 232 0.75 1.67 8.22
C LEU A 232 1.98 0.79 7.92
N THR A 233 2.98 0.84 8.80
CA THR A 233 4.19 0.00 8.72
C THR A 233 3.81 -1.49 8.78
N ARG A 234 2.93 -1.88 9.70
CA ARG A 234 2.44 -3.25 9.80
C ARG A 234 1.76 -3.73 8.53
N LEU A 235 0.91 -2.90 7.90
CA LEU A 235 0.27 -3.27 6.63
C LEU A 235 1.29 -3.45 5.49
N MET A 236 2.33 -2.62 5.44
CA MET A 236 3.41 -2.77 4.47
C MET A 236 4.22 -4.06 4.70
N GLU A 237 4.51 -4.42 5.95
CA GLU A 237 5.21 -5.67 6.31
C GLU A 237 4.37 -6.92 5.98
N LEU A 238 3.05 -6.85 6.16
CA LEU A 238 2.14 -7.92 5.76
C LEU A 238 2.10 -8.07 4.23
N LEU A 239 2.08 -6.96 3.50
CA LEU A 239 2.17 -6.98 2.05
C LEU A 239 3.50 -7.59 1.59
N ASP A 240 4.62 -7.25 2.23
CA ASP A 240 5.93 -7.84 1.93
C ASP A 240 5.94 -9.35 2.14
N THR A 241 5.45 -9.80 3.30
CA THR A 241 5.38 -11.23 3.63
C THR A 241 4.51 -11.98 2.61
N ASN A 242 3.39 -11.38 2.21
CA ASN A 242 2.53 -11.95 1.18
C ASN A 242 3.27 -12.07 -0.16
N LEU A 243 3.92 -10.99 -0.61
CA LEU A 243 4.67 -10.95 -1.85
C LEU A 243 5.84 -11.94 -1.86
N GLU A 244 6.56 -12.09 -0.76
CA GLU A 244 7.59 -13.13 -0.62
C GLU A 244 7.00 -14.54 -0.75
N GLY A 245 5.82 -14.77 -0.17
CA GLY A 245 5.06 -15.99 -0.37
C GLY A 245 4.74 -16.25 -1.85
N LYS A 246 4.28 -15.24 -2.59
CA LYS A 246 4.01 -15.34 -4.03
C LYS A 246 5.28 -15.51 -4.85
N ALA A 247 6.38 -14.86 -4.47
CA ALA A 247 7.66 -14.94 -5.16
C ALA A 247 8.22 -16.37 -5.17
N LYS A 248 7.91 -17.17 -4.13
CA LYS A 248 8.26 -18.59 -4.04
C LYS A 248 7.47 -19.50 -4.99
N LEU A 249 6.41 -18.99 -5.64
CA LEU A 249 5.62 -19.74 -6.62
C LEU A 249 6.29 -19.80 -8.00
N TYR A 250 7.24 -18.90 -8.29
CA TYR A 250 7.99 -18.97 -9.53
C TYR A 250 9.02 -20.10 -9.47
N LYS A 251 9.12 -20.86 -10.56
CA LYS A 251 10.11 -21.92 -10.72
C LYS A 251 11.54 -21.38 -10.77
N GLU A 252 11.71 -20.20 -11.37
CA GLU A 252 13.01 -19.58 -11.60
C GLU A 252 13.26 -18.48 -10.57
N VAL A 253 14.31 -18.65 -9.75
CA VAL A 253 14.74 -17.66 -8.77
C VAL A 253 15.00 -16.27 -9.37
N PRO A 254 15.60 -16.13 -10.58
CA PRO A 254 15.76 -14.82 -11.20
C PRO A 254 14.42 -14.13 -11.50
N LEU A 255 13.38 -14.88 -11.88
CA LEU A 255 12.04 -14.32 -12.12
C LEU A 255 11.39 -13.87 -10.80
N SER A 256 11.60 -14.61 -9.71
CA SER A 256 11.20 -14.16 -8.36
C SER A 256 11.86 -12.82 -8.00
N CYS A 257 13.14 -12.63 -8.34
CA CYS A 257 13.84 -11.37 -8.11
C CYS A 257 13.23 -10.23 -8.93
N ILE A 258 12.92 -10.46 -10.20
CA ILE A 258 12.25 -9.47 -11.08
C ILE A 258 10.88 -9.09 -10.51
N PHE A 259 10.10 -10.07 -10.05
CA PHE A 259 8.82 -9.85 -9.39
C PHE A 259 8.96 -8.97 -8.14
N MET A 260 9.91 -9.28 -7.26
CA MET A 260 10.16 -8.46 -6.07
C MET A 260 10.62 -7.05 -6.43
N MET A 261 11.44 -6.89 -7.48
CA MET A 261 11.87 -5.57 -7.95
C MET A 261 10.72 -4.74 -8.50
N ASN A 262 9.85 -5.33 -9.33
CA ASN A 262 8.69 -4.63 -9.87
C ASN A 262 7.76 -4.11 -8.77
N ASN A 263 7.41 -4.97 -7.81
CA ASN A 263 6.52 -4.61 -6.71
C ASN A 263 7.17 -3.56 -5.79
N GLY A 264 8.43 -3.76 -5.40
CA GLY A 264 9.12 -2.82 -4.52
C GLY A 264 9.36 -1.46 -5.19
N ARG A 265 9.70 -1.42 -6.49
CA ARG A 265 9.86 -0.16 -7.25
C ARG A 265 8.53 0.60 -7.32
N TYR A 266 7.44 -0.11 -7.63
CA TYR A 266 6.09 0.47 -7.63
C TYR A 266 5.74 1.08 -6.27
N ILE A 267 5.96 0.35 -5.17
CA ILE A 267 5.67 0.84 -3.81
C ILE A 267 6.48 2.11 -3.52
N VAL A 268 7.80 2.10 -3.76
CA VAL A 268 8.67 3.26 -3.51
C VAL A 268 8.25 4.48 -4.32
N GLN A 269 7.94 4.30 -5.61
CA GLN A 269 7.51 5.41 -6.46
C GLN A 269 6.18 6.00 -6.00
N LYS A 270 5.21 5.16 -5.62
CA LYS A 270 3.92 5.63 -5.12
C LYS A 270 4.04 6.36 -3.79
N ILE A 271 4.90 5.88 -2.89
CA ILE A 271 5.15 6.55 -1.61
C ILE A 271 5.84 7.89 -1.85
N LYS A 272 6.94 7.92 -2.61
CA LYS A 272 7.66 9.18 -2.91
C LYS A 272 6.85 10.18 -3.73
N GLY A 273 5.88 9.70 -4.50
CA GLY A 273 5.00 10.53 -5.33
C GLY A 273 3.81 11.16 -4.58
N SER A 274 3.57 10.80 -3.32
CA SER A 274 2.48 11.37 -2.50
C SER A 274 3.06 11.91 -1.19
N PRO A 275 3.00 13.24 -0.96
CA PRO A 275 3.56 13.86 0.24
C PRO A 275 3.03 13.27 1.54
N GLU A 276 1.73 12.94 1.59
CA GLU A 276 1.01 12.53 2.78
C GLU A 276 1.53 11.18 3.30
N ILE A 277 1.62 10.17 2.43
CA ILE A 277 2.18 8.86 2.81
C ILE A 277 3.70 8.91 2.99
N TYR A 278 4.41 9.77 2.25
CA TYR A 278 5.85 9.95 2.41
C TYR A 278 6.20 10.51 3.78
N GLU A 279 5.40 11.45 4.30
CA GLU A 279 5.57 12.03 5.63
C GLU A 279 5.42 10.98 6.74
N VAL A 280 4.44 10.07 6.60
CA VAL A 280 4.20 9.01 7.59
C VAL A 280 5.27 7.92 7.53
N MET A 281 5.70 7.51 6.33
CA MET A 281 6.67 6.42 6.15
C MET A 281 8.13 6.86 6.33
N GLY A 282 8.45 8.09 5.90
CA GLY A 282 9.76 8.70 6.03
C GLY A 282 10.84 8.19 5.06
N GLU A 283 11.94 8.95 5.02
CA GLU A 283 13.09 8.66 4.15
C GLU A 283 13.80 7.35 4.53
N THR A 284 13.92 7.08 5.84
CA THR A 284 14.59 5.88 6.36
C THR A 284 13.97 4.60 5.80
N TRP A 285 12.63 4.53 5.76
CA TRP A 285 11.91 3.39 5.20
C TRP A 285 12.18 3.27 3.69
N CYS A 286 12.10 4.38 2.95
CA CYS A 286 12.38 4.41 1.51
C CYS A 286 13.82 3.96 1.18
N ARG A 287 14.79 4.34 2.02
CA ARG A 287 16.20 3.95 1.87
C ARG A 287 16.42 2.46 2.15
N LYS A 288 15.77 1.91 3.19
CA LYS A 288 15.78 0.47 3.48
C LYS A 288 15.23 -0.31 2.29
N ARG A 289 14.06 0.08 1.79
CA ARG A 289 13.42 -0.55 0.64
C ARG A 289 14.28 -0.48 -0.62
N SER A 290 14.86 0.69 -0.90
CA SER A 290 15.77 0.86 -2.05
C SER A 290 17.01 -0.05 -1.94
N THR A 291 17.46 -0.37 -0.73
CA THR A 291 18.57 -1.29 -0.48
C THR A 291 18.18 -2.73 -0.74
N GLU A 292 16.99 -3.15 -0.32
CA GLU A 292 16.42 -4.47 -0.65
C GLU A 292 16.29 -4.66 -2.17
N LEU A 293 15.81 -3.64 -2.88
CA LEU A 293 15.73 -3.66 -4.35
C LEU A 293 17.10 -3.89 -5.02
N ARG A 294 18.16 -3.24 -4.53
CA ARG A 294 19.52 -3.48 -5.03
C ARG A 294 19.99 -4.91 -4.75
N THR A 295 19.58 -5.50 -3.63
CA THR A 295 19.88 -6.91 -3.33
C THR A 295 19.19 -7.85 -4.32
N TYR A 296 17.91 -7.64 -4.64
CA TYR A 296 17.21 -8.44 -5.66
C TYR A 296 17.85 -8.28 -7.04
N HIS A 297 18.26 -7.06 -7.41
CA HIS A 297 18.99 -6.82 -8.66
C HIS A 297 20.29 -7.64 -8.71
N LYS A 298 21.12 -7.55 -7.67
CA LYS A 298 22.36 -8.32 -7.57
C LYS A 298 22.12 -9.83 -7.62
N ASN A 299 21.10 -10.34 -6.94
CA ASN A 299 20.76 -11.75 -6.94
C ASN A 299 20.30 -12.22 -8.32
N TYR A 300 19.44 -11.45 -8.99
CA TYR A 300 19.07 -11.73 -10.39
C TYR A 300 20.31 -11.83 -11.30
N GLN A 301 21.26 -10.90 -11.14
CA GLN A 301 22.49 -10.90 -11.94
C GLN A 301 23.34 -12.14 -11.71
N ILE A 302 23.55 -12.51 -10.44
CA ILE A 302 24.34 -13.68 -10.07
C ILE A 302 23.68 -14.97 -10.58
N GLU A 303 22.38 -15.15 -10.32
CA GLU A 303 21.67 -16.38 -10.66
C GLU A 303 21.53 -16.59 -12.18
N THR A 304 21.37 -15.50 -12.94
CA THR A 304 21.23 -15.57 -14.41
C THR A 304 22.60 -15.60 -15.12
N TRP A 305 23.47 -14.63 -14.83
CA TRP A 305 24.59 -14.29 -15.70
C TRP A 305 25.92 -14.90 -15.25
N SER A 306 26.01 -15.49 -14.05
CA SER A 306 27.25 -16.15 -13.58
C SER A 306 27.69 -17.31 -14.47
N LYS A 307 26.73 -18.11 -14.98
CA LYS A 307 27.00 -19.23 -15.91
C LYS A 307 27.48 -18.75 -17.28
N ILE A 308 26.96 -17.62 -17.76
CA ILE A 308 27.45 -16.97 -18.98
C ILE A 308 28.90 -16.52 -18.78
N LEU A 309 29.19 -15.85 -17.66
CA LEU A 309 30.54 -15.39 -17.34
C LEU A 309 31.53 -16.55 -17.14
N SER A 310 31.09 -17.70 -16.62
CA SER A 310 31.96 -18.87 -16.48
C SER A 310 32.39 -19.44 -17.84
N CYS A 311 31.51 -19.41 -18.84
CA CYS A 311 31.83 -19.77 -20.22
C CYS A 311 32.89 -18.84 -20.83
N LEU A 312 32.87 -17.56 -20.44
CA LEU A 312 33.79 -16.51 -20.91
C LEU A 312 35.08 -16.40 -20.08
N SER A 313 35.28 -17.29 -19.11
CA SER A 313 36.50 -17.31 -18.30
C SER A 313 37.69 -17.84 -19.10
N PRO A 314 38.91 -17.28 -18.95
CA PRO A 314 40.13 -17.88 -19.51
C PRO A 314 40.65 -19.06 -18.67
N LYS A 315 40.16 -19.23 -17.43
CA LYS A 315 40.66 -20.27 -16.50
C LYS A 315 40.36 -21.67 -17.04
N GLY A 316 41.35 -22.56 -17.02
CA GLY A 316 41.19 -23.95 -17.48
C GLY A 316 41.16 -24.13 -19.01
N LEU A 317 41.49 -23.08 -19.79
CA LEU A 317 41.66 -23.19 -21.24
C LEU A 317 43.11 -23.40 -21.66
N ASN A 318 44.07 -23.09 -20.78
CA ASN A 318 45.49 -23.18 -21.05
C ASN A 318 46.13 -24.20 -20.12
N ASP A 319 46.87 -25.13 -20.70
CA ASP A 319 47.84 -25.99 -19.99
C ASP A 319 49.20 -25.79 -20.66
N ASN A 320 50.21 -25.44 -19.87
CA ASN A 320 51.58 -25.14 -20.33
C ASN A 320 51.66 -24.18 -21.55
N GLY A 321 50.80 -23.16 -21.58
CA GLY A 321 50.79 -22.13 -22.64
C GLY A 321 50.09 -22.54 -23.95
N LYS A 322 49.57 -23.76 -24.07
CA LYS A 322 48.78 -24.22 -25.23
C LYS A 322 47.29 -24.16 -24.92
N VAL A 323 46.52 -23.64 -25.88
CA VAL A 323 45.05 -23.56 -25.78
C VAL A 323 44.42 -24.91 -26.10
N HIS A 324 43.58 -25.42 -25.20
CA HIS A 324 42.78 -26.63 -25.44
C HIS A 324 41.60 -26.33 -26.37
N LYS A 325 41.84 -26.44 -27.69
CA LYS A 325 40.83 -26.20 -28.74
C LYS A 325 39.47 -26.90 -28.50
N PRO A 326 39.38 -28.16 -28.04
CA PRO A 326 38.09 -28.81 -27.78
C PRO A 326 37.28 -28.11 -26.69
N VAL A 327 37.92 -27.77 -25.56
CA VAL A 327 37.30 -27.07 -24.43
C VAL A 327 36.89 -25.65 -24.83
N LEU A 328 37.71 -24.97 -25.64
CA LEU A 328 37.36 -23.66 -26.19
C LEU A 328 36.10 -23.71 -27.07
N LYS A 329 36.05 -24.67 -27.99
CA LYS A 329 34.90 -24.92 -28.88
C LYS A 329 33.64 -25.25 -28.08
N GLU A 330 33.77 -25.97 -26.97
CA GLU A 330 32.67 -26.25 -26.04
C GLU A 330 32.19 -25.00 -25.32
N ARG A 331 33.08 -24.15 -24.81
CA ARG A 331 32.70 -22.90 -24.13
C ARG A 331 31.92 -21.94 -25.03
N PHE A 332 32.33 -21.78 -26.28
CA PHE A 332 31.57 -20.97 -27.25
C PHE A 332 30.17 -21.55 -27.51
N LYS A 333 30.04 -22.88 -27.65
CA LYS A 333 28.74 -23.53 -27.81
C LYS A 333 27.85 -23.36 -26.57
N SER A 334 28.41 -23.55 -25.38
CA SER A 334 27.69 -23.39 -24.12
C SER A 334 27.25 -21.95 -23.92
N PHE A 335 28.10 -20.97 -24.24
CA PHE A 335 27.73 -19.56 -24.24
C PHE A 335 26.54 -19.31 -25.18
N ASN A 336 26.63 -19.75 -26.44
CA ASN A 336 25.57 -19.51 -27.43
C ASN A 336 24.22 -20.11 -26.95
N ALA A 337 24.24 -21.36 -26.49
CA ALA A 337 23.04 -22.05 -26.01
C ALA A 337 22.42 -21.36 -24.79
N LEU A 338 23.24 -21.01 -23.79
CA LEU A 338 22.77 -20.34 -22.57
C LEU A 338 22.25 -18.93 -22.87
N PHE A 339 22.93 -18.17 -23.73
CA PHE A 339 22.51 -16.81 -24.07
C PHE A 339 21.18 -16.80 -24.83
N GLU A 340 21.01 -17.72 -25.79
CA GLU A 340 19.73 -17.89 -26.51
C GLU A 340 18.60 -18.33 -25.58
N GLU A 341 18.88 -19.22 -24.61
CA GLU A 341 17.89 -19.63 -23.62
C GLU A 341 17.48 -18.48 -22.71
N ILE A 342 18.46 -17.69 -22.22
CA ILE A 342 18.20 -16.50 -21.42
C ILE A 342 17.37 -15.49 -22.20
N HIS A 343 17.78 -15.14 -23.42
CA HIS A 343 17.02 -14.19 -24.25
C HIS A 343 15.60 -14.70 -24.51
N LYS A 344 15.45 -15.96 -24.91
CA LYS A 344 14.15 -16.57 -25.18
C LYS A 344 13.22 -16.52 -23.98
N THR A 345 13.73 -16.79 -22.79
CA THR A 345 12.93 -16.83 -21.56
C THR A 345 12.67 -15.42 -21.04
N GLN A 346 13.70 -14.59 -20.91
CA GLN A 346 13.61 -13.29 -20.23
C GLN A 346 13.01 -12.17 -21.10
N SER A 347 12.96 -12.32 -22.43
CA SER A 347 12.13 -11.46 -23.30
C SER A 347 10.64 -11.58 -22.99
N THR A 348 10.19 -12.69 -22.41
CA THR A 348 8.78 -12.88 -21.98
C THR A 348 8.49 -12.28 -20.60
N TRP A 349 9.51 -11.88 -19.86
CA TRP A 349 9.34 -11.26 -18.54
C TRP A 349 8.97 -9.80 -18.72
N VAL A 350 8.36 -9.21 -17.69
CA VAL A 350 7.87 -7.84 -17.72
C VAL A 350 8.57 -7.07 -16.62
N VAL A 351 9.23 -5.96 -16.95
CA VAL A 351 9.64 -4.94 -15.98
C VAL A 351 8.78 -3.71 -16.21
N SER A 352 7.94 -3.37 -15.23
CA SER A 352 6.88 -2.35 -15.43
C SER A 352 7.38 -0.91 -15.38
N ASP A 353 8.53 -0.67 -14.75
CA ASP A 353 9.14 0.66 -14.64
C ASP A 353 10.25 0.79 -15.70
N GLU A 354 10.11 1.73 -16.63
CA GLU A 354 11.05 1.92 -17.75
C GLU A 354 12.46 2.24 -17.25
N GLN A 355 12.57 3.01 -16.16
CA GLN A 355 13.86 3.34 -15.58
C GLN A 355 14.54 2.11 -14.99
N LEU A 356 13.83 1.30 -14.19
CA LEU A 356 14.34 0.02 -13.69
C LEU A 356 14.71 -0.94 -14.84
N GLN A 357 13.92 -0.98 -15.91
CA GLN A 357 14.19 -1.80 -17.09
C GLN A 357 15.51 -1.38 -17.76
N SER A 358 15.70 -0.07 -17.97
CA SER A 358 16.93 0.50 -18.50
C SER A 358 18.13 0.23 -17.57
N GLU A 359 17.97 0.44 -16.25
CA GLU A 359 18.99 0.15 -15.24
C GLU A 359 19.45 -1.32 -15.30
N LEU A 360 18.51 -2.27 -15.45
CA LEU A 360 18.80 -3.69 -15.59
C LEU A 360 19.57 -3.99 -16.88
N ARG A 361 19.08 -3.51 -18.03
CA ARG A 361 19.73 -3.72 -19.33
C ARG A 361 21.15 -3.17 -19.37
N VAL A 362 21.33 -1.92 -18.94
CA VAL A 362 22.66 -1.29 -18.86
C VAL A 362 23.59 -2.09 -17.96
N SER A 363 23.10 -2.56 -16.81
CA SER A 363 23.92 -3.33 -15.87
C SER A 363 24.34 -4.70 -16.45
N ILE A 364 23.45 -5.36 -17.20
CA ILE A 364 23.76 -6.62 -17.90
C ILE A 364 24.78 -6.36 -19.02
N SER A 365 24.57 -5.35 -19.86
CA SER A 365 25.48 -4.98 -20.94
C SER A 365 26.88 -4.67 -20.42
N ALA A 366 26.99 -3.90 -19.35
CA ALA A 366 28.26 -3.58 -18.69
C ALA A 366 29.00 -4.82 -18.15
N LEU A 367 28.28 -5.92 -17.89
CA LEU A 367 28.84 -7.17 -17.38
C LEU A 367 29.22 -8.13 -18.51
N VAL A 368 28.35 -8.34 -19.49
CA VAL A 368 28.51 -9.38 -20.52
C VAL A 368 29.39 -8.91 -21.68
N ILE A 369 29.18 -7.69 -22.18
CA ILE A 369 29.83 -7.22 -23.41
C ILE A 369 31.36 -7.13 -23.25
N PRO A 370 31.92 -6.53 -22.17
CA PRO A 370 33.37 -6.47 -22.02
C PRO A 370 34.00 -7.87 -21.86
N ALA A 371 33.33 -8.77 -21.13
CA ALA A 371 33.77 -10.15 -20.95
C ALA A 371 33.79 -10.90 -22.30
N TYR A 372 32.73 -10.73 -23.10
CA TYR A 372 32.62 -11.36 -24.42
C TYR A 372 33.68 -10.84 -25.39
N ARG A 373 33.82 -9.51 -25.52
CA ARG A 373 34.83 -8.87 -26.38
C ARG A 373 36.24 -9.35 -26.04
N SER A 374 36.57 -9.39 -24.75
CA SER A 374 37.87 -9.87 -24.27
C SER A 374 38.11 -11.34 -24.61
N PHE A 375 37.11 -12.20 -24.38
CA PHE A 375 37.21 -13.63 -24.68
C PHE A 375 37.34 -13.88 -26.18
N LEU A 376 36.51 -13.23 -27.00
CA LEU A 376 36.52 -13.35 -28.45
C LEU A 376 37.83 -12.85 -29.04
N GLY A 377 38.30 -11.67 -28.64
CA GLY A 377 39.56 -11.10 -29.12
C GLY A 377 40.77 -11.98 -28.79
N ARG A 378 40.76 -12.62 -27.62
CA ARG A 378 41.85 -13.50 -27.18
C ARG A 378 41.85 -14.87 -27.88
N PHE A 379 40.68 -15.45 -28.16
CA PHE A 379 40.58 -16.85 -28.55
C PHE A 379 40.09 -17.11 -29.98
N SER A 380 39.57 -16.11 -30.69
CA SER A 380 39.07 -16.25 -32.06
C SER A 380 40.10 -16.84 -33.03
N GLN A 381 41.37 -16.44 -32.92
CA GLN A 381 42.47 -16.93 -33.77
C GLN A 381 42.73 -18.44 -33.68
N TYR A 382 42.27 -19.11 -32.61
CA TYR A 382 42.45 -20.56 -32.42
C TYR A 382 41.33 -21.39 -33.05
N LEU A 383 40.30 -20.74 -33.60
CA LEU A 383 39.24 -21.38 -34.37
C LEU A 383 39.67 -21.45 -35.83
N ASP A 384 39.55 -22.63 -36.43
CA ASP A 384 40.00 -22.87 -37.79
C ASP A 384 39.15 -22.01 -38.77
N PRO A 385 39.77 -21.21 -39.66
CA PRO A 385 39.03 -20.31 -40.56
C PRO A 385 38.16 -21.10 -41.57
N GLY A 386 36.86 -20.78 -41.64
CA GLY A 386 35.94 -21.33 -42.66
C GLY A 386 34.50 -21.49 -42.16
N ARG A 387 33.67 -22.27 -42.89
CA ARG A 387 32.25 -22.50 -42.58
C ARG A 387 31.96 -23.05 -41.17
N GLN A 388 32.96 -23.59 -40.47
CA GLN A 388 32.77 -24.08 -39.10
C GLN A 388 32.93 -22.98 -38.03
N THR A 389 33.52 -21.83 -38.34
CA THR A 389 33.73 -20.74 -37.37
C THR A 389 32.40 -20.14 -36.91
N GLU A 390 31.44 -19.98 -37.81
CA GLU A 390 30.07 -19.48 -37.54
C GLU A 390 29.29 -20.36 -36.55
N LYS A 391 29.65 -21.66 -36.46
CA LYS A 391 29.06 -22.58 -35.47
C LYS A 391 29.46 -22.23 -34.04
N TYR A 392 30.60 -21.58 -33.85
CA TYR A 392 31.16 -21.25 -32.54
C TYR A 392 31.00 -19.76 -32.22
N ILE A 393 31.32 -18.88 -33.18
CA ILE A 393 31.11 -17.44 -33.06
C ILE A 393 29.79 -17.10 -33.76
N LYS A 394 28.69 -17.18 -33.01
CA LYS A 394 27.35 -16.90 -33.51
C LYS A 394 26.95 -15.43 -33.38
N PHE A 395 27.53 -14.72 -32.42
CA PHE A 395 27.18 -13.35 -32.06
C PHE A 395 28.41 -12.45 -32.17
N GLN A 396 28.22 -11.24 -32.66
CA GLN A 396 29.12 -10.12 -32.41
C GLN A 396 28.73 -9.43 -31.10
N ALA A 397 29.60 -8.54 -30.61
CA ALA A 397 29.33 -7.80 -29.38
C ALA A 397 28.09 -6.90 -29.52
N GLU A 398 27.89 -6.35 -30.72
CA GLU A 398 26.77 -5.49 -31.09
C GLU A 398 25.45 -6.29 -31.19
N ASP A 399 25.52 -7.56 -31.60
CA ASP A 399 24.37 -8.46 -31.58
C ASP A 399 23.93 -8.71 -30.13
N ILE A 400 24.88 -9.00 -29.23
CA ILE A 400 24.60 -9.23 -27.80
C ILE A 400 23.93 -8.02 -27.18
N GLU A 401 24.39 -6.81 -27.49
CA GLU A 401 23.79 -5.55 -27.03
C GLU A 401 22.33 -5.45 -27.49
N THR A 402 22.07 -5.69 -28.77
CA THR A 402 20.71 -5.69 -29.35
C THR A 402 19.80 -6.70 -28.65
N TYR A 403 20.29 -7.92 -28.39
CA TYR A 403 19.52 -8.94 -27.67
C TYR A 403 19.25 -8.55 -26.21
N ILE A 404 20.18 -7.87 -25.53
CA ILE A 404 19.97 -7.38 -24.16
C ILE A 404 18.90 -6.27 -24.15
N ASP A 405 18.88 -5.42 -25.17
CA ASP A 405 17.88 -4.35 -25.32
C ASP A 405 16.45 -4.86 -25.53
N GLU A 406 16.27 -6.12 -25.95
CA GLU A 406 14.95 -6.77 -26.08
C GLU A 406 14.49 -7.49 -24.79
N LEU A 407 15.33 -7.56 -23.74
CA LEU A 407 14.97 -8.25 -22.50
C LEU A 407 13.90 -7.49 -21.73
N PHE A 408 12.97 -8.21 -21.10
CA PHE A 408 11.92 -7.67 -20.23
C PHE A 408 10.80 -6.85 -20.90
N ASP A 409 10.64 -6.94 -22.22
CA ASP A 409 9.55 -6.27 -22.94
C ASP A 409 8.18 -6.95 -22.78
N GLY A 410 8.14 -8.16 -22.23
CA GLY A 410 6.90 -8.94 -22.07
C GLY A 410 6.33 -9.46 -23.39
N ASN A 411 7.08 -9.37 -24.48
CA ASN A 411 6.55 -9.59 -25.82
C ASN A 411 7.11 -10.88 -26.43
N PRO A 412 6.32 -11.96 -26.56
CA PRO A 412 6.80 -13.22 -27.14
C PRO A 412 7.03 -13.16 -28.66
N HIS A 413 6.74 -12.04 -29.34
CA HIS A 413 6.62 -11.96 -30.80
C HIS A 413 7.80 -11.36 -31.58
N HIS A 414 8.87 -10.84 -30.93
CA HIS A 414 10.07 -10.42 -31.68
C HIS A 414 10.85 -11.59 -32.31
N GLN A 415 10.66 -12.83 -31.81
CA GLN A 415 11.33 -14.04 -32.33
C GLN A 415 10.90 -14.45 -33.75
N ALA A 416 9.76 -13.97 -34.26
CA ALA A 416 9.25 -14.36 -35.57
C ALA A 416 9.81 -13.49 -36.73
N MET A 417 10.28 -12.27 -36.46
CA MET A 417 10.77 -11.37 -37.52
C MET A 417 12.25 -11.56 -37.85
N VAL A 418 13.09 -11.90 -36.87
CA VAL A 418 14.54 -12.11 -37.12
C VAL A 418 14.79 -13.41 -37.92
N ARG A 419 13.98 -14.46 -37.72
CA ARG A 419 14.06 -15.71 -38.50
C ARG A 419 13.58 -15.59 -39.96
N LYS A 420 12.90 -14.51 -40.34
CA LYS A 420 12.45 -14.29 -41.74
C LYS A 420 13.42 -13.46 -42.58
N LYS A 421 14.53 -12.99 -41.99
CA LYS A 421 15.53 -12.16 -42.67
C LYS A 421 16.96 -12.70 -42.65
N ALA A 422 17.18 -13.96 -42.25
CA ALA A 422 18.47 -14.64 -42.32
C ALA A 422 18.47 -15.72 -43.40
#